data_AF-A0A0F7Y3U2-F1
#
_entry.id   AF-A0A0F7Y3U2-F1
#
_cell.length_a   1.000
_cell.length_b   1.000
_cell.length_c   1.000
_cell.angle_alpha   90.00
_cell.angle_beta   90.00
_cell.angle_gamma   90.00
#
_symmetry.space_group_name_H-M   'P 1'
#
loop_
_entity.id
_entity.type
_entity.pdbx_description
1 polymer ?
#
loop_
_entity_poly.entity_id
_entity_poly.type
_entity_poly.pdbx_seq_one_letter_code
_entity_poly.pdbx_strand_id
1 'polypeptide(L)'
;MAKRLDGNLFTSALDKLARSPLNQADDSTLVHVAQAVWYSDVDLVSAARAFLRCHPDELQVRRVGYLLEKLTRFSCASVHRVMDTRHALELFPHAMPIAQSPTAVRKRRDELAASWGLDEGLGLKAQALLPYQTRHYEARQTNS
;
A
#
# COMPACT_ATOMS: atom_id res chain seq x y z
N MET A 1 19.07 -14.90 0.02
CA MET A 1 18.05 -15.27 -1.00
C MET A 1 16.80 -14.44 -0.72
N ALA A 2 16.17 -13.80 -1.72
CA ALA A 2 14.93 -13.06 -1.46
C ALA A 2 13.84 -14.05 -1.02
N LYS A 3 13.17 -13.76 0.09
CA LYS A 3 12.08 -14.59 0.62
C LYS A 3 10.89 -14.45 -0.33
N ARG A 4 10.62 -15.52 -1.10
CA ARG A 4 9.38 -15.66 -1.86
C ARG A 4 8.21 -15.64 -0.89
N LEU A 5 7.52 -14.51 -0.85
CA LEU A 5 6.22 -14.42 -0.20
C LEU A 5 5.18 -14.96 -1.18
N ASP A 6 4.38 -15.93 -0.73
CA ASP A 6 3.32 -16.52 -1.54
C ASP A 6 2.37 -15.42 -2.02
N GLY A 7 2.25 -15.25 -3.36
CA GLY A 7 1.40 -14.22 -3.95
C GLY A 7 -0.06 -14.28 -3.47
N ASN A 8 -0.55 -15.48 -3.13
CA ASN A 8 -1.87 -15.69 -2.56
C ASN A 8 -2.02 -15.06 -1.16
N LEU A 9 -0.97 -15.14 -0.33
CA LEU A 9 -0.98 -14.52 1.01
C LEU A 9 -0.94 -13.01 0.88
N PHE A 10 -0.17 -12.48 -0.08
CA PHE A 10 -0.13 -11.05 -0.35
C PHE A 10 -1.48 -10.51 -0.82
N THR A 11 -2.13 -11.15 -1.80
CA THR A 11 -3.48 -10.76 -2.25
C THR A 11 -4.50 -10.84 -1.10
N SER A 12 -4.47 -11.89 -0.29
CA SER A 12 -5.36 -12.00 0.88
C SER A 12 -5.12 -10.89 1.92
N ALA A 13 -3.86 -10.49 2.11
CA ALA A 13 -3.53 -9.36 2.99
C ALA A 13 -4.05 -8.03 2.43
N LEU A 14 -3.97 -7.81 1.11
CA LEU A 14 -4.59 -6.65 0.45
C LEU A 14 -6.10 -6.65 0.66
N ASP A 15 -6.77 -7.78 0.48
CA ASP A 15 -8.22 -7.92 0.70
C ASP A 15 -8.60 -7.54 2.12
N LYS A 16 -7.83 -7.99 3.11
CA LYS A 16 -8.09 -7.70 4.52
C LYS A 16 -7.93 -6.21 4.82
N LEU A 17 -6.90 -5.55 4.27
CA LEU A 17 -6.67 -4.12 4.46
C LEU A 17 -7.72 -3.25 3.75
N ALA A 18 -8.26 -3.71 2.62
CA ALA A 18 -9.24 -2.94 1.85
C ALA A 18 -10.60 -2.82 2.58
N ARG A 19 -10.99 -3.84 3.35
CA ARG A 19 -12.30 -3.97 4.00
C ARG A 19 -12.55 -2.98 5.14
N SER A 20 -11.54 -2.27 5.62
CA SER A 20 -11.69 -1.33 6.74
C SER A 20 -10.85 -0.07 6.53
N PRO A 21 -11.18 1.05 7.22
CA PRO A 21 -10.35 2.25 7.17
C PRO A 21 -8.89 1.96 7.49
N LEU A 22 -7.96 2.47 6.67
CA LEU A 22 -6.54 2.15 6.79
C LEU A 22 -5.90 2.67 8.08
N ASN A 23 -6.50 3.69 8.72
CA ASN A 23 -6.10 4.17 10.05
C ASN A 23 -6.47 3.20 11.20
N GLN A 24 -7.27 2.17 10.92
CA GLN A 24 -7.66 1.10 11.84
C GLN A 24 -7.06 -0.25 11.44
N ALA A 25 -6.20 -0.28 10.41
CA ALA A 25 -5.59 -1.50 9.92
C ALA A 25 -4.86 -2.27 11.03
N ASP A 26 -4.91 -3.60 10.93
CA ASP A 26 -4.09 -4.48 11.75
C ASP A 26 -2.61 -4.29 11.39
N ASP A 27 -1.79 -4.00 12.41
CA ASP A 27 -0.38 -3.62 12.22
C ASP A 27 0.41 -4.77 11.57
N SER A 28 0.14 -6.02 11.95
CA SER A 28 0.83 -7.18 11.40
C SER A 28 0.55 -7.38 9.91
N THR A 29 -0.71 -7.17 9.50
CA THR A 29 -1.14 -7.25 8.10
C THR A 29 -0.53 -6.10 7.28
N LEU A 30 -0.53 -4.89 7.83
CA LEU A 30 0.06 -3.71 7.20
C LEU A 30 1.57 -3.88 6.99
N VAL A 31 2.28 -4.34 8.02
CA VAL A 31 3.73 -4.62 7.95
C VAL A 31 4.03 -5.71 6.92
N HIS A 32 3.22 -6.77 6.87
CA HIS A 32 3.39 -7.85 5.91
C HIS A 32 3.30 -7.34 4.45
N VAL A 33 2.28 -6.55 4.14
CA VAL A 33 2.11 -5.94 2.82
C VAL A 33 3.28 -4.99 2.50
N ALA A 34 3.68 -4.16 3.46
CA ALA A 34 4.80 -3.23 3.27
C ALA A 34 6.11 -3.96 2.97
N GLN A 35 6.43 -5.03 3.71
CA GLN A 35 7.62 -5.84 3.49
C GLN A 35 7.59 -6.55 2.13
N ALA A 36 6.43 -7.05 1.70
CA ALA A 36 6.29 -7.66 0.38
C ALA A 36 6.54 -6.64 -0.75
N VAL A 37 6.03 -5.41 -0.59
CA VAL A 37 6.27 -4.32 -1.54
C VAL A 37 7.74 -3.91 -1.55
N TRP A 38 8.37 -3.75 -0.39
CA TRP A 38 9.74 -3.21 -0.29
C TRP A 38 10.85 -4.22 -0.56
N TYR A 39 10.68 -5.48 -0.17
CA TYR A 39 11.80 -6.42 -0.02
C TYR A 39 11.59 -7.80 -0.65
N SER A 40 10.39 -8.10 -1.14
CA SER A 40 10.10 -9.41 -1.74
C SER A 40 10.08 -9.35 -3.27
N ASP A 41 10.18 -10.51 -3.88
CA ASP A 41 10.04 -10.79 -5.30
C ASP A 41 8.57 -11.11 -5.70
N VAL A 42 7.60 -10.68 -4.88
CA VAL A 42 6.18 -10.83 -5.22
C VAL A 42 5.85 -10.10 -6.52
N ASP A 43 5.09 -10.79 -7.39
CA ASP A 43 4.54 -10.23 -8.62
C ASP A 43 3.34 -9.32 -8.28
N LEU A 44 3.63 -8.04 -8.15
CA LEU A 44 2.64 -7.01 -7.80
C LEU A 44 1.56 -6.84 -8.88
N VAL A 45 1.89 -7.08 -10.15
CA VAL A 45 0.94 -6.96 -11.26
C VAL A 45 -0.08 -8.08 -11.19
N SER A 46 0.38 -9.32 -11.04
CA SER A 46 -0.51 -10.47 -10.89
C SER A 46 -1.36 -10.37 -9.64
N ALA A 47 -0.80 -9.93 -8.51
CA ALA A 47 -1.54 -9.72 -7.27
C ALA A 47 -2.60 -8.61 -7.40
N ALA A 48 -2.27 -7.49 -8.06
CA ALA A 48 -3.21 -6.41 -8.34
C ALA A 48 -4.36 -6.88 -9.23
N ARG A 49 -4.08 -7.64 -10.29
CA ARG A 49 -5.13 -8.24 -11.14
C ARG A 49 -6.03 -9.18 -10.36
N ALA A 50 -5.46 -10.02 -9.50
CA ALA A 50 -6.22 -10.93 -8.66
C ALA A 50 -7.15 -10.16 -7.70
N PHE A 51 -6.61 -9.14 -7.03
CA PHE A 51 -7.38 -8.25 -6.16
C PHE A 51 -8.54 -7.57 -6.94
N LEU A 52 -8.25 -6.90 -8.06
CA LEU A 52 -9.26 -6.17 -8.84
C LEU A 52 -10.37 -7.08 -9.39
N ARG A 53 -10.08 -8.35 -9.67
CA ARG A 53 -11.09 -9.33 -10.11
C ARG A 53 -12.06 -9.74 -9.00
N CYS A 54 -11.62 -9.69 -7.73
CA CYS A 54 -12.41 -10.12 -6.59
C CYS A 54 -13.19 -8.98 -5.91
N HIS A 55 -12.82 -7.71 -6.17
CA HIS A 55 -13.40 -6.56 -5.48
C HIS A 55 -14.08 -5.58 -6.46
N PRO A 56 -15.42 -5.54 -6.50
CA PRO A 56 -16.16 -4.56 -7.29
C PRO A 56 -16.33 -3.20 -6.58
N ASP A 57 -15.97 -3.09 -5.31
CA ASP A 57 -16.17 -1.87 -4.52
C ASP A 57 -15.05 -0.85 -4.77
N GLU A 58 -15.43 0.29 -5.37
CA GLU A 58 -14.51 1.39 -5.67
C GLU A 58 -13.74 1.89 -4.44
N LEU A 59 -14.35 1.87 -3.25
CA LEU A 59 -13.68 2.32 -2.03
C LEU A 59 -12.49 1.42 -1.68
N GLN A 60 -12.69 0.10 -1.81
CA GLN A 60 -11.66 -0.90 -1.56
C GLN A 60 -10.51 -0.77 -2.56
N VAL A 61 -10.84 -0.55 -3.83
CA VAL A 61 -9.85 -0.29 -4.90
C VAL A 61 -9.03 0.95 -4.61
N ARG A 62 -9.68 2.06 -4.22
CA ARG A 62 -9.01 3.31 -3.85
C ARG A 62 -8.10 3.15 -2.64
N ARG A 63 -8.54 2.43 -1.60
CA ARG A 63 -7.71 2.14 -0.41
C ARG A 63 -6.44 1.39 -0.77
N VAL A 64 -6.54 0.35 -1.60
CA VAL A 64 -5.36 -0.42 -2.02
C VAL A 64 -4.46 0.38 -2.94
N GLY A 65 -5.02 1.13 -3.90
CA GLY A 65 -4.26 2.03 -4.76
C GLY A 65 -3.47 3.08 -3.97
N TYR A 66 -4.15 3.76 -3.03
CA TYR A 66 -3.51 4.67 -2.08
C TYR A 66 -2.39 4.01 -1.30
N LEU A 67 -2.64 2.82 -0.73
CA LEU A 67 -1.66 2.13 0.11
C LEU A 67 -0.41 1.77 -0.69
N LEU A 68 -0.57 1.14 -1.86
CA LEU A 68 0.54 0.77 -2.72
C LEU A 68 1.35 2.00 -3.15
N GLU A 69 0.67 3.08 -3.56
CA GLU A 69 1.36 4.31 -3.90
C GLU A 69 2.10 4.90 -2.69
N LYS A 70 1.48 4.91 -1.51
CA LYS A 70 2.08 5.44 -0.28
C LYS A 70 3.36 4.69 0.05
N LEU A 71 3.37 3.37 -0.12
CA LEU A 71 4.54 2.53 0.15
C LEU A 71 5.73 2.86 -0.76
N THR A 72 5.50 3.38 -1.97
CA THR A 72 6.59 3.87 -2.86
C THR A 72 7.27 5.15 -2.36
N ARG A 73 6.63 5.91 -1.47
CA ARG A 73 7.16 7.19 -0.95
C ARG A 73 8.11 7.01 0.23
N PHE A 74 8.28 5.80 0.73
CA PHE A 74 9.25 5.50 1.78
C PHE A 74 10.63 5.27 1.16
N SER A 75 11.67 5.89 1.76
CA SER A 75 13.05 5.87 1.26
C SER A 75 13.71 4.48 1.27
N CYS A 76 13.10 3.52 1.95
CA CYS A 76 13.56 2.15 2.05
C CYS A 76 13.21 1.28 0.83
N ALA A 77 12.26 1.71 -0.01
CA ALA A 77 11.92 0.99 -1.23
C ALA A 77 13.04 1.15 -2.26
N SER A 78 13.52 0.05 -2.83
CA SER A 78 14.49 0.12 -3.92
C SER A 78 13.85 0.66 -5.20
N VAL A 79 14.65 1.23 -6.10
CA VAL A 79 14.16 1.81 -7.37
C VAL A 79 13.37 0.78 -8.17
N HIS A 80 13.84 -0.46 -8.24
CA HIS A 80 13.15 -1.55 -8.92
C HIS A 80 11.77 -1.82 -8.31
N ARG A 81 11.67 -1.89 -6.98
CA ARG A 81 10.40 -2.12 -6.29
C ARG A 81 9.43 -0.97 -6.44
N VAL A 82 9.92 0.27 -6.47
CA VAL A 82 9.10 1.45 -6.80
C VAL A 82 8.53 1.33 -8.21
N MET A 83 9.36 0.95 -9.20
CA MET A 83 8.91 0.76 -10.58
C MET A 83 7.88 -0.37 -10.71
N ASP A 84 8.13 -1.54 -10.09
CA ASP A 84 7.17 -2.65 -10.08
C ASP A 84 5.82 -2.23 -9.51
N THR A 85 5.85 -1.48 -8.40
CA THR A 85 4.64 -1.00 -7.74
C THR A 85 3.91 0.01 -8.63
N ARG A 86 4.64 0.92 -9.28
CA ARG A 86 4.06 1.90 -10.22
C ARG A 86 3.43 1.21 -11.43
N HIS A 87 4.07 0.18 -11.97
CA HIS A 87 3.50 -0.60 -13.07
C HIS A 87 2.22 -1.33 -12.64
N ALA A 88 2.18 -1.90 -11.43
CA ALA A 88 0.95 -2.48 -10.90
C ALA A 88 -0.17 -1.44 -10.70
N LEU A 89 0.18 -0.21 -10.30
CA LEU A 89 -0.77 0.90 -10.13
C LEU A 89 -1.41 1.37 -11.45
N GLU A 90 -0.81 1.11 -12.60
CA GLU A 90 -1.42 1.41 -13.92
C GLU A 90 -2.72 0.62 -14.16
N LEU A 91 -2.91 -0.50 -13.45
CA LEU A 91 -4.15 -1.28 -13.50
C LEU A 91 -5.28 -0.67 -12.67
N PHE A 92 -4.97 0.23 -11.74
CA PHE A 92 -5.96 0.83 -10.88
C PHE A 92 -6.62 2.00 -11.61
N PRO A 93 -7.96 2.13 -11.52
CA PRO A 93 -8.63 3.31 -12.02
C PRO A 93 -8.05 4.53 -11.31
N HIS A 94 -7.55 5.49 -12.08
CA HIS A 94 -7.00 6.72 -11.52
C HIS A 94 -8.12 7.43 -10.76
N ALA A 95 -7.84 7.81 -9.52
CA ALA A 95 -8.82 8.47 -8.70
C ALA A 95 -9.13 9.86 -9.25
N MET A 96 -10.42 10.11 -9.43
CA MET A 96 -10.94 11.45 -9.69
C MET A 96 -10.95 12.20 -8.36
N PRO A 97 -10.40 13.43 -8.28
CA PRO A 97 -10.44 14.20 -7.04
C PRO A 97 -11.89 14.39 -6.61
N ILE A 98 -12.21 14.05 -5.35
CA ILE A 98 -13.50 14.42 -4.77
C ILE A 98 -13.57 15.94 -4.84
N ALA A 99 -14.64 16.48 -5.45
CA ALA A 99 -14.89 17.91 -5.52
C ALA A 99 -14.71 18.50 -4.12
N GLN A 100 -13.66 19.32 -3.97
CA GLN A 100 -13.25 19.85 -2.69
C GLN A 100 -14.37 20.74 -2.14
N SER A 101 -15.00 20.35 -1.04
CA SER A 101 -15.89 21.27 -0.31
C SER A 101 -15.03 22.41 0.26
N PRO A 102 -15.32 23.70 -0.04
CA PRO A 102 -14.48 24.84 0.38
C PRO A 102 -14.36 25.03 1.90
N THR A 103 -15.14 24.28 2.68
CA THR A 103 -15.32 24.43 4.13
C THR A 103 -14.65 23.33 4.95
N ALA A 104 -13.99 22.35 4.32
CA ALA A 104 -13.27 21.32 5.06
C ALA A 104 -11.98 21.92 5.65
N VAL A 105 -12.09 22.36 6.89
CA VAL A 105 -11.02 22.85 7.76
C VAL A 105 -9.70 22.14 7.46
N ARG A 106 -8.68 22.96 7.21
CA ARG A 106 -7.26 22.71 6.95
C ARG A 106 -6.56 21.86 8.03
N LYS A 107 -7.14 20.73 8.41
CA LYS A 107 -6.47 19.67 9.18
C LYS A 107 -5.50 18.98 8.23
N ARG A 108 -4.32 18.57 8.73
CA ARG A 108 -3.30 17.77 8.03
C ARG A 108 -3.93 16.50 7.43
N ARG A 109 -4.62 16.61 6.30
CA ARG A 109 -5.13 15.49 5.54
C ARG A 109 -3.99 14.99 4.67
N ASP A 110 -3.85 13.67 4.59
CA ASP A 110 -2.87 13.06 3.70
C ASP A 110 -3.29 13.39 2.26
N GLU A 111 -2.56 14.29 1.60
CA GLU A 111 -2.89 14.75 0.25
C GLU A 111 -2.95 13.60 -0.75
N LEU A 112 -2.17 12.54 -0.53
CA LEU A 112 -2.24 11.33 -1.34
C LEU A 112 -3.56 10.58 -1.11
N ALA A 113 -4.05 10.48 0.13
CA ALA A 113 -5.35 9.87 0.38
C ALA A 113 -6.46 10.65 -0.32
N ALA A 114 -6.41 11.98 -0.23
CA ALA A 114 -7.35 12.85 -0.91
C ALA A 114 -7.29 12.73 -2.44
N SER A 115 -6.09 12.61 -3.03
CA SER A 115 -5.95 12.38 -4.48
C SER A 115 -6.51 11.03 -4.90
N TRP A 116 -6.48 10.03 -4.01
CA TRP A 116 -7.14 8.74 -4.19
C TRP A 116 -8.65 8.75 -3.90
N GLY A 117 -9.22 9.91 -3.57
CA GLY A 117 -10.64 10.05 -3.24
C GLY A 117 -11.01 9.37 -1.92
N LEU A 118 -10.09 9.35 -0.95
CA LEU A 118 -10.30 8.85 0.41
C LEU A 118 -10.38 10.02 1.40
N ASP A 119 -11.16 9.85 2.47
CA ASP A 119 -11.19 10.78 3.59
C ASP A 119 -10.25 10.36 4.74
N GLU A 120 -9.72 9.13 4.65
CA GLU A 120 -8.79 8.51 5.55
C GLU A 120 -7.45 8.16 4.88
N GLY A 121 -6.35 8.37 5.61
CA GLY A 121 -5.04 7.81 5.27
C GLY A 121 -4.58 6.79 6.32
N LEU A 122 -3.30 6.47 6.37
CA LEU A 122 -2.73 5.59 7.41
C LEU A 122 -2.79 6.18 8.82
N GLY A 123 -2.79 7.50 8.98
CA GLY A 123 -2.75 8.14 10.29
C GLY A 123 -1.57 7.64 11.15
N LEU A 124 -1.84 7.26 12.41
CA LEU A 124 -0.82 6.72 13.31
C LEU A 124 -0.32 5.33 12.91
N LYS A 125 -1.03 4.59 12.05
CA LYS A 125 -0.61 3.26 11.59
C LYS A 125 0.68 3.28 10.78
N ALA A 126 1.04 4.43 10.21
CA ALA A 126 2.35 4.61 9.60
C ALA A 126 3.52 4.39 10.59
N GLN A 127 3.28 4.53 11.91
CA GLN A 127 4.31 4.28 12.92
C GLN A 127 4.71 2.81 13.02
N ALA A 128 3.77 1.88 12.80
CA ALA A 128 4.06 0.43 12.77
C ALA A 128 5.08 0.06 11.67
N LEU A 129 5.19 0.91 10.65
CA LEU A 129 6.13 0.71 9.55
C LEU A 129 7.54 1.23 9.86
N LEU A 130 7.71 2.13 10.83
CA LEU A 130 9.00 2.81 11.10
C LEU A 130 10.17 1.85 11.34
N PRO A 131 10.03 0.74 12.12
CA PRO A 131 11.15 -0.17 12.36
C PRO A 131 11.69 -0.83 11.08
N TYR A 132 10.84 -0.93 10.06
CA TYR A 132 11.13 -1.62 8.81
C TYR A 132 11.63 -0.69 7.71
N GLN A 133 11.67 0.63 7.94
CA GLN A 133 12.12 1.62 6.96
C GLN A 133 13.65 1.79 6.91
N THR A 134 14.41 0.87 7.51
CA THR A 134 15.87 0.98 7.58
C THR A 134 16.52 0.07 6.53
N ARG A 135 17.56 0.57 5.84
CA ARG A 135 18.39 -0.26 4.97
C ARG A 135 19.04 -1.45 5.71
N HIS A 136 19.24 -1.31 7.03
CA HIS A 136 19.71 -2.40 7.87
C HIS A 136 18.74 -3.58 7.97
N TYR A 137 17.42 -3.34 7.82
CA TYR A 137 16.44 -4.42 7.80
C TYR A 137 16.57 -5.32 6.57
N GLU A 138 16.81 -4.72 5.39
CA GLU A 138 17.05 -5.45 4.13
C GLU A 138 18.25 -6.41 4.25
N ALA A 139 19.37 -5.93 4.82
CA ALA A 139 20.58 -6.73 5.02
C ALA A 139 20.36 -7.93 5.96
N ARG A 140 19.43 -7.85 6.91
CA ARG A 140 19.08 -8.99 7.79
C ARG A 140 18.20 -10.02 7.07
N GLN A 141 17.36 -9.59 6.14
CA GLN A 141 16.52 -10.50 5.36
C GLN A 141 17.30 -11.28 4.30
N THR A 142 18.37 -10.72 3.75
CA THR A 142 19.19 -11.42 2.75
C THR A 142 20.16 -12.44 3.35
N ASN A 143 20.53 -12.28 4.63
CA ASN A 143 21.44 -13.13 5.39
C ASN A 143 20.78 -14.23 6.25
N SER A 144 19.44 -14.33 6.22
CA SER A 144 18.68 -15.41 6.88
C SER A 144 18.20 -16.42 5.85
#